data_AF-A0A9X5E3E6-F1
#
_entry.id   AF-A0A9X5E3E6-F1
#
_cell.length_a   1.000
_cell.length_b   1.000
_cell.length_c   1.000
_cell.angle_alpha   90.00
_cell.angle_beta   90.00
_cell.angle_gamma   90.00
#
_symmetry.space_group_name_H-M   'P 1'
#
loop_
_entity.id
_entity.type
_entity.pdbx_description
1 polymer ?
#
loop_
_entity_poly.entity_id
_entity_poly.type
_entity_poly.pdbx_seq_one_letter_code
_entity_poly.pdbx_strand_id
1 'polypeptide(L)'
;MLLDAPWNTPNAATLDSISAGEWIDRNTETIEARAWMAASIRQGIAGDSHQVSMLFVLYFMANAGFFDLRETAEDYRLVGGSHSLTLKIAEHLGDRV
;
A
#
# COMPACT_ATOMS: atom_id res chain seq x y z
N MET A 1 -2.94 -17.87 2.10
CA MET A 1 -2.88 -18.38 3.49
C MET A 1 -2.31 -17.36 4.48
N LEU A 2 -1.07 -16.86 4.37
CA LEU A 2 -0.60 -15.77 5.24
C LEU A 2 -1.13 -14.39 4.82
N LEU A 3 -1.34 -14.16 3.51
CA LEU A 3 -1.86 -12.88 3.01
C LEU A 3 -3.30 -12.61 3.43
N ASP A 4 -4.13 -13.64 3.58
CA ASP A 4 -5.53 -13.49 4.01
C ASP A 4 -5.65 -13.16 5.51
N ALA A 5 -4.56 -13.35 6.26
CA ALA A 5 -4.50 -13.14 7.70
C ALA A 5 -3.08 -12.68 8.14
N PRO A 6 -2.64 -11.46 7.75
CA PRO A 6 -1.27 -10.99 8.02
C PRO A 6 -0.90 -10.98 9.51
N TRP A 7 -1.89 -10.80 10.39
CA TRP A 7 -1.75 -10.87 11.85
C TRP A 7 -1.32 -12.24 12.39
N ASN A 8 -1.41 -13.32 11.59
CA ASN A 8 -0.93 -14.65 11.96
C ASN A 8 0.54 -14.90 11.57
N THR A 9 1.21 -13.93 10.93
CA THR A 9 2.63 -14.05 10.57
C THR A 9 3.51 -14.07 11.83
N PRO A 10 4.63 -14.80 11.84
CA PRO A 10 5.61 -14.69 12.91
C PRO A 10 5.97 -13.22 13.19
N ASN A 11 6.04 -12.85 14.47
CA ASN A 11 6.33 -11.49 14.93
C ASN A 11 5.32 -10.41 14.50
N ALA A 12 4.10 -10.78 14.08
CA ALA A 12 3.08 -9.82 13.65
C ALA A 12 2.87 -8.70 14.68
N ALA A 13 2.72 -9.04 15.97
CA ALA A 13 2.54 -8.04 17.03
C ALA A 13 3.72 -7.05 17.12
N THR A 14 4.95 -7.53 16.97
CA THR A 14 6.14 -6.66 16.98
C THR A 14 6.18 -5.77 15.75
N LEU A 15 5.93 -6.32 14.56
CA LEU A 15 5.92 -5.58 13.30
C LEU A 15 4.79 -4.54 13.26
N ASP A 16 3.64 -4.85 13.84
CA ASP A 16 2.50 -3.94 13.90
C ASP A 16 2.68 -2.84 14.96
N SER A 17 3.52 -3.11 15.98
CA SER A 17 3.82 -2.14 17.04
C SER A 17 4.85 -1.06 16.66
N ILE A 18 5.56 -1.24 15.55
CA ILE A 18 6.55 -0.26 15.06
C ILE A 18 6.06 0.38 13.76
N SER A 19 6.43 1.64 13.54
CA SER A 19 6.21 2.28 12.25
C SER A 19 7.21 1.76 11.21
N ALA A 20 6.86 1.83 9.94
CA ALA A 20 7.78 1.54 8.84
C ALA A 20 8.97 2.49 8.83
N GLY A 21 8.76 3.75 9.23
CA GLY A 21 9.81 4.76 9.42
C GLY A 21 10.80 4.36 10.50
N GLU A 22 10.33 3.87 11.65
CA GLU A 22 11.19 3.34 12.72
C GLU A 22 11.99 2.12 12.26
N TRP A 23 11.39 1.24 11.46
CA TRP A 23 12.11 0.13 10.85
C TRP A 23 13.19 0.62 9.87
N ILE A 24 12.85 1.56 8.99
CA ILE A 24 13.80 2.19 8.06
C ILE A 24 14.96 2.81 8.84
N ASP A 25 14.67 3.61 9.86
CA ASP A 25 15.64 4.28 10.73
C ASP A 25 16.67 3.29 11.32
N ARG A 26 16.23 2.10 11.70
CA ARG A 26 17.10 1.07 12.28
C ARG A 26 17.86 0.22 11.27
N ASN A 27 17.34 0.03 10.06
CA ASN A 27 17.80 -1.02 9.13
C ASN A 27 18.41 -0.48 7.82
N THR A 28 18.68 0.82 7.74
CA THR A 28 19.22 1.44 6.51
C THR A 28 20.31 2.42 6.87
N GLU A 29 21.43 2.41 6.16
CA GLU A 29 22.59 3.20 6.57
C GLU A 29 22.60 4.60 5.94
N THR A 30 22.27 4.69 4.65
CA THR A 30 22.43 5.92 3.89
C THR A 30 21.17 6.79 3.94
N ILE A 31 21.38 8.12 3.97
CA ILE A 31 20.30 9.10 4.00
C ILE A 31 19.46 8.99 2.72
N GLU A 32 20.11 8.72 1.60
CA GLU A 32 19.51 8.55 0.29
C GLU A 32 18.56 7.36 0.26
N ALA A 33 18.96 6.21 0.80
CA ALA A 33 18.11 5.02 0.85
C ALA A 33 16.92 5.21 1.80
N ARG A 34 17.11 5.89 2.94
CA ARG A 34 16.01 6.25 3.85
C ARG A 34 14.98 7.12 3.15
N ALA A 35 15.44 8.19 2.50
CA ALA A 35 14.59 9.12 1.76
C ALA A 35 13.83 8.41 0.63
N TRP A 36 14.51 7.53 -0.10
CA TRP A 36 13.91 6.75 -1.18
C TRP A 36 12.80 5.82 -0.66
N MET A 37 13.03 5.06 0.42
CA MET A 37 12.00 4.17 0.96
C MET A 37 10.80 4.94 1.55
N ALA A 38 11.06 6.04 2.27
CA ALA A 38 9.99 6.89 2.81
C ALA A 38 9.13 7.48 1.67
N ALA A 39 9.77 7.91 0.57
CA ALA A 39 9.06 8.39 -0.62
C ALA A 39 8.25 7.27 -1.30
N SER A 40 8.79 6.05 -1.43
CA SER A 40 8.08 4.90 -1.98
C SER A 40 6.83 4.54 -1.17
N ILE A 41 6.93 4.55 0.17
CA ILE A 41 5.77 4.32 1.05
C ILE A 41 4.73 5.43 0.85
N ARG A 42 5.16 6.69 0.82
CA ARG A 42 4.26 7.82 0.61
C ARG A 42 3.55 7.74 -0.74
N GLN A 43 4.22 7.30 -1.79
CA GLN A 43 3.61 7.16 -3.11
C GLN A 43 2.60 6.00 -3.16
N GLY A 44 2.95 4.82 -2.62
CA GLY A 44 2.11 3.63 -2.71
C GLY A 44 0.94 3.60 -1.73
N ILE A 45 1.12 4.16 -0.53
CA ILE A 45 0.16 4.06 0.59
C ILE A 45 -0.46 5.41 0.94
N ALA A 46 0.04 6.52 0.37
CA ALA A 46 -0.38 7.88 0.73
C ALA A 46 -0.24 8.21 2.23
N GLY A 47 0.63 7.49 2.95
CA GLY A 47 0.89 7.65 4.38
C GLY A 47 2.30 8.17 4.68
N ASP A 48 2.48 8.75 5.87
CA ASP A 48 3.81 9.03 6.40
C ASP A 48 4.45 7.74 6.93
N SER A 49 5.70 7.46 6.56
CA SER A 49 6.39 6.24 6.99
C SER A 49 6.42 6.08 8.51
N HIS A 50 6.51 7.17 9.27
CA HIS A 50 6.52 7.13 10.74
C HIS A 50 5.13 6.98 11.37
N GLN A 51 4.07 6.92 10.56
CA GLN A 51 2.68 6.74 11.00
C GLN A 51 2.02 5.47 10.48
N VAL A 52 2.70 4.72 9.60
CA VAL A 52 2.17 3.49 9.01
C VAL A 52 2.83 2.28 9.67
N SER A 53 2.02 1.30 10.10
CA SER A 53 2.49 0.02 10.65
C SER A 53 3.45 -0.69 9.69
N MET A 54 4.56 -1.22 10.22
CA MET A 54 5.50 -2.01 9.41
C MET A 54 4.87 -3.32 8.92
N LEU A 55 4.01 -3.96 9.74
CA LEU A 55 3.25 -5.13 9.32
C LEU A 55 2.37 -4.81 8.10
N PHE A 56 1.69 -3.66 8.13
CA PHE A 56 0.84 -3.23 7.02
C PHE A 56 1.65 -2.98 5.73
N VAL A 57 2.81 -2.34 5.83
CA VAL A 57 3.69 -2.11 4.65
C VAL A 57 4.13 -3.44 4.03
N LEU A 58 4.56 -4.40 4.84
CA LEU A 58 4.96 -5.73 4.35
C LEU A 58 3.79 -6.48 3.73
N TYR A 59 2.61 -6.42 4.34
CA TYR A 59 1.38 -6.98 3.79
C TYR A 59 1.01 -6.35 2.44
N PHE A 60 1.08 -5.03 2.34
CA PHE A 60 0.81 -4.30 1.09
C PHE A 60 1.77 -4.74 -0.02
N MET A 61 3.07 -4.75 0.27
CA MET A 61 4.10 -5.18 -0.68
C MET A 61 3.92 -6.63 -1.14
N ALA A 62 3.51 -7.52 -0.25
CA ALA A 62 3.31 -8.92 -0.58
C ALA A 62 2.05 -9.18 -1.44
N ASN A 63 1.05 -8.28 -1.42
CA ASN A 63 -0.15 -8.38 -2.25
C ASN A 63 -0.04 -7.62 -3.56
N ALA A 64 0.44 -6.38 -3.50
CA ALA A 64 0.46 -5.46 -4.63
C ALA A 64 1.76 -5.56 -5.44
N GLY A 65 2.80 -6.17 -4.88
CA GLY A 65 4.18 -6.00 -5.36
C GLY A 65 4.76 -4.67 -4.88
N PHE A 66 6.09 -4.52 -4.96
CA PHE A 66 6.76 -3.27 -4.59
C PHE A 66 7.36 -2.55 -5.79
N PHE A 67 8.10 -3.28 -6.64
CA PHE A 67 8.67 -2.71 -7.86
C PHE A 67 7.68 -2.84 -9.03
N ASP A 68 7.11 -4.02 -9.24
CA ASP A 68 6.17 -4.31 -10.34
C ASP A 68 4.93 -3.40 -10.31
N LEU A 69 4.44 -3.06 -9.11
CA LEU A 69 3.32 -2.14 -8.94
C LEU A 69 3.62 -0.77 -9.55
N ARG A 70 4.85 -0.28 -9.38
CA ARG A 70 5.25 1.07 -9.84
C ARG A 70 5.36 1.14 -11.36
N GLU A 71 5.56 0.02 -12.02
CA GLU A 71 5.70 -0.05 -13.47
C GLU A 71 4.36 -0.29 -14.15
N THR A 72 3.47 -1.10 -13.56
CA THR A 72 2.29 -1.61 -14.27
C THR A 72 0.96 -1.03 -13.78
N ALA A 73 0.88 -0.51 -12.56
CA ALA A 73 -0.41 -0.11 -11.98
C ALA A 73 -1.04 1.11 -12.66
N GLU A 74 -0.22 1.94 -13.31
CA GLU A 74 -0.64 3.21 -13.92
C GLU A 74 -0.70 3.17 -15.45
N ASP A 75 -0.47 2.00 -16.06
CA ASP A 75 -0.36 1.81 -17.51
C ASP A 75 -1.62 2.22 -18.28
N TYR A 76 -2.79 2.05 -17.65
CA TYR A 76 -4.07 2.23 -18.31
C TYR A 76 -4.95 3.23 -17.57
N ARG A 77 -5.73 3.97 -18.36
CA ARG A 77 -6.80 4.84 -17.86
C ARG A 77 -8.09 4.53 -18.59
N LEU A 78 -9.20 4.62 -17.88
CA LEU A 78 -10.53 4.43 -18.46
C LEU A 78 -10.92 5.70 -19.25
N VAL A 79 -11.27 5.53 -20.53
CA VAL A 79 -11.82 6.61 -21.35
C VAL A 79 -13.12 7.11 -20.69
N GLY A 80 -13.21 8.42 -20.47
CA GLY A 80 -14.33 9.03 -19.74
C GLY A 80 -14.19 9.01 -18.20
N GLY A 81 -13.08 8.52 -17.66
CA GLY A 81 -12.76 8.55 -16.22
C GLY A 81 -13.31 7.36 -15.43
N SER A 82 -12.65 7.03 -14.30
CA SER A 82 -13.00 5.86 -13.48
C SER A 82 -14.39 5.95 -12.83
N HIS A 83 -14.86 7.16 -12.55
CA HIS A 83 -16.20 7.38 -12.00
C HIS A 83 -17.31 6.88 -12.94
N SER A 84 -17.06 6.80 -14.25
CA SER A 84 -18.01 6.26 -15.23
C SER A 84 -18.43 4.82 -14.94
N LEU A 85 -17.56 4.01 -14.31
CA LEU A 85 -17.90 2.65 -13.89
C LEU A 85 -18.99 2.67 -12.82
N THR A 86 -18.82 3.51 -11.79
CA THR A 86 -19.79 3.65 -10.71
C THR A 86 -21.13 4.16 -11.21
N LEU A 87 -21.14 5.12 -12.15
CA LEU A 87 -22.36 5.64 -12.74
C LEU A 87 -23.15 4.56 -13.51
N LYS A 88 -22.47 3.72 -14.30
CA LYS A 88 -23.11 2.60 -15.02
C LYS A 88 -23.68 1.55 -14.08
N ILE A 89 -22.99 1.28 -12.96
CA ILE A 89 -23.49 0.38 -11.92
C ILE A 89 -24.75 0.98 -11.29
N ALA A 90 -24.74 2.28 -10.97
CA ALA A 90 -25.89 2.97 -10.41
C ALA A 90 -27.10 2.96 -11.36
N GLU A 91 -26.89 3.23 -12.65
CA GLU A 91 -27.92 3.14 -13.68
C GLU A 91 -28.56 1.73 -13.74
N HIS A 92 -27.75 0.68 -13.66
CA HIS A 92 -28.25 -0.70 -13.61
C HIS A 92 -29.01 -1.01 -12.31
N LEU A 93 -28.65 -0.37 -11.20
CA LEU A 93 -29.30 -0.55 -9.91
C LEU A 93 -30.63 0.21 -9.80
N GLY A 94 -30.78 1.34 -10.51
CA GLY A 94 -31.96 2.20 -10.47
C GLY A 94 -32.23 2.72 -9.05
N ASP A 95 -33.50 2.78 -8.65
CA ASP A 95 -33.96 3.33 -7.37
C ASP A 95 -33.48 2.57 -6.10
N ARG A 96 -32.60 1.57 -6.24
CA ARG A 96 -31.95 0.87 -5.11
C ARG A 96 -30.77 1.67 -4.54
N VAL A 97 -30.29 2.70 -5.25
CA VAL A 97 -29.16 3.58 -4.86
C VAL A 97 -29.48 5.04 -5.13
#